data_AF-A0A2N1UVI5-F1
#
_entry.id   AF-A0A2N1UVI5-F1
#
_cell.length_a   1.000
_cell.length_b   1.000
_cell.length_c   1.000
_cell.angle_alpha   90.00
_cell.angle_beta   90.00
_cell.angle_gamma   90.00
#
_symmetry.space_group_name_H-M   'P 1'
#
loop_
_entity.id
_entity.type
_entity.pdbx_description
1 polymer ?
#
loop_
_entity_poly.entity_id
_entity_poly.type
_entity_poly.pdbx_seq_one_letter_code
_entity_poly.pdbx_strand_id
1 'polypeptide(L)'
;MSKILCNLSNLRKQRNLRQTDLSRQTGISQKALSELETGKSKGVSFSTLTKLCDALRVPIDQLFEVVPDESSFAPAIRLIEKPSCSFCAKVETDVELLVVGKANTKHPVFICSECIERCNSLLTEERVVKRA
;
A
#
# COMPACT_ATOMS: atom_id res chain seq x y z
N MET A 1 -14.44 -7.54 -13.56
CA MET A 1 -13.26 -8.43 -13.61
C MET A 1 -12.08 -7.75 -12.94
N SER A 2 -11.35 -8.42 -12.05
CA SER A 2 -10.18 -7.81 -11.38
C SER A 2 -9.17 -7.27 -12.38
N LYS A 3 -8.60 -6.08 -12.09
CA LYS A 3 -7.60 -5.40 -12.92
C LYS A 3 -6.22 -5.48 -12.26
N ILE A 4 -5.17 -5.62 -13.05
CA ILE A 4 -3.79 -5.60 -12.57
C ILE A 4 -3.24 -4.19 -12.78
N LEU A 5 -2.76 -3.55 -11.71
CA LEU A 5 -2.05 -2.28 -11.75
C LEU A 5 -0.55 -2.50 -11.65
N CYS A 6 0.23 -1.70 -12.39
CA CYS A 6 1.69 -1.75 -12.36
C CYS A 6 2.26 -0.57 -11.57
N ASN A 7 2.98 -0.86 -10.50
CA ASN A 7 3.59 0.15 -9.61
C ASN A 7 5.00 0.60 -10.06
N LEU A 8 5.43 0.16 -11.23
CA LEU A 8 6.78 0.42 -11.76
C LEU A 8 7.16 1.91 -11.77
N SER A 9 6.23 2.79 -12.15
CA SER A 9 6.50 4.24 -12.20
C SER A 9 6.81 4.83 -10.81
N ASN A 10 6.10 4.36 -9.79
CA ASN A 10 6.29 4.79 -8.40
C ASN A 10 7.63 4.30 -7.86
N LEU A 11 7.93 3.00 -8.05
CA LEU A 11 9.19 2.39 -7.62
C LEU A 11 10.42 3.05 -8.25
N ARG A 12 10.30 3.46 -9.52
CA ARG A 12 11.34 4.17 -10.25
C ARG A 12 11.55 5.58 -9.70
N LYS A 13 10.47 6.34 -9.47
CA LYS A 13 10.52 7.70 -8.92
C LYS A 13 11.07 7.74 -7.50
N GLN A 14 10.69 6.79 -6.64
CA GLN A 14 11.22 6.67 -5.28
C GLN A 14 12.76 6.51 -5.26
N ARG A 15 13.34 5.94 -6.31
CA ARG A 15 14.79 5.75 -6.47
C ARG A 15 15.45 6.85 -7.31
N ASN A 16 14.73 7.92 -7.64
CA ASN A 16 15.20 9.01 -8.51
C ASN A 16 15.72 8.54 -9.89
N LEU A 17 15.21 7.42 -10.40
CA LEU A 17 15.61 6.88 -11.70
C LEU A 17 14.76 7.48 -12.83
N ARG A 18 15.35 7.77 -13.98
CA ARG A 18 14.60 8.04 -15.22
C ARG A 18 14.29 6.72 -15.93
N GLN A 19 13.31 6.73 -16.84
CA GLN A 19 13.02 5.54 -17.67
C GLN A 19 14.23 5.13 -18.52
N THR A 20 15.04 6.11 -18.95
CA THR A 20 16.30 5.89 -19.67
C THR A 20 17.31 5.13 -18.82
N ASP A 21 17.38 5.42 -17.52
CA ASP A 21 18.33 4.80 -16.60
C ASP A 21 17.93 3.35 -16.34
N LEU A 22 16.64 3.12 -16.12
CA LEU A 22 16.10 1.76 -15.96
C LEU A 22 16.23 0.93 -17.24
N SER A 23 16.04 1.55 -18.42
CA SER A 23 16.28 0.91 -19.71
C SER A 23 17.74 0.47 -19.84
N ARG A 24 18.70 1.32 -19.45
CA ARG A 24 20.13 0.99 -19.50
C ARG A 24 20.50 -0.14 -18.53
N GLN A 25 19.92 -0.15 -17.33
CA GLN A 25 20.19 -1.18 -16.32
C GLN A 25 19.60 -2.55 -16.69
N THR A 26 18.39 -2.56 -17.25
CA THR A 26 17.64 -3.81 -17.51
C THR A 26 17.81 -4.34 -18.93
N GLY A 27 18.29 -3.50 -19.86
CA GLY A 27 18.30 -3.79 -21.30
C GLY A 27 16.89 -3.85 -21.92
N ILE A 28 15.86 -3.40 -21.20
CA ILE A 28 14.48 -3.30 -21.69
C ILE A 28 14.34 -1.97 -22.43
N SER A 29 13.64 -1.95 -23.57
CA SER A 29 13.45 -0.71 -24.33
C SER A 29 12.62 0.30 -23.53
N GLN A 30 12.95 1.58 -23.65
CA GLN A 30 12.21 2.66 -22.98
C GLN A 30 10.72 2.66 -23.38
N LYS A 31 10.41 2.29 -24.63
CA LYS A 31 9.04 2.14 -25.12
C LYS A 31 8.29 1.04 -24.35
N ALA A 32 8.89 -0.14 -24.18
CA ALA A 32 8.28 -1.24 -23.43
C ALA A 32 8.08 -0.88 -21.95
N LEU A 33 9.03 -0.18 -21.33
CA LEU A 33 8.88 0.33 -19.96
C LEU A 33 7.71 1.31 -19.84
N SER A 34 7.55 2.22 -20.81
CA SER A 34 6.43 3.17 -20.83
C SER A 34 5.08 2.48 -21.03
N GLU A 35 4.99 1.48 -21.90
CA GLU A 35 3.79 0.67 -22.11
C GLU A 35 3.41 -0.15 -20.85
N LEU A 36 4.41 -0.64 -20.13
CA LEU A 36 4.24 -1.28 -18.81
C LEU A 36 3.74 -0.29 -17.75
N GLU A 37 4.38 0.87 -17.62
CA GLU A 37 3.98 1.90 -16.64
C GLU A 37 2.57 2.45 -16.91
N THR A 38 2.12 2.50 -18.17
CA THR A 38 0.80 3.03 -18.55
C THR A 38 -0.29 1.95 -18.65
N GLY A 39 0.05 0.68 -18.43
CA GLY A 39 -0.90 -0.44 -18.55
C GLY A 39 -1.38 -0.70 -19.98
N LYS A 40 -0.69 -0.15 -21.00
CA LYS A 40 -0.99 -0.36 -22.42
C LYS A 40 -0.33 -1.61 -22.98
N SER A 41 0.56 -2.23 -22.22
CA SER A 41 1.23 -3.46 -22.62
C SER A 41 0.24 -4.62 -22.77
N LYS A 42 0.39 -5.40 -23.84
CA LYS A 42 -0.40 -6.62 -24.07
C LYS A 42 0.07 -7.82 -23.24
N GLY A 43 1.22 -7.71 -22.57
CA GLY A 43 1.81 -8.76 -21.75
C GLY A 43 3.28 -8.50 -21.43
N VAL A 44 3.81 -9.22 -20.46
CA VAL A 44 5.20 -9.12 -20.03
C VAL A 44 5.78 -10.53 -19.85
N SER A 45 6.99 -10.76 -20.34
CA SER A 45 7.66 -12.05 -20.18
C SER A 45 8.27 -12.19 -18.79
N PHE A 46 8.36 -13.42 -18.27
CA PHE A 46 9.02 -13.70 -16.99
C PHE A 46 10.46 -13.20 -16.95
N SER A 47 11.20 -13.32 -18.05
CA SER A 47 12.57 -12.78 -18.15
C SER A 47 12.63 -11.26 -17.93
N THR A 48 11.61 -10.53 -18.37
CA THR A 48 11.50 -9.08 -18.18
C THR A 48 11.16 -8.75 -16.73
N LEU A 49 10.28 -9.54 -16.12
CA LEU A 49 9.94 -9.42 -14.71
C LEU A 49 11.16 -9.64 -13.81
N THR A 50 11.91 -10.72 -14.02
CA THR A 50 13.14 -11.01 -13.25
C THR A 50 14.12 -9.85 -13.34
N LYS A 51 14.39 -9.35 -14.56
CA LYS A 51 15.29 -8.19 -14.76
C LYS A 51 14.83 -6.93 -14.02
N LEU A 52 13.53 -6.67 -13.99
CA LEU A 52 12.97 -5.52 -13.26
C LEU A 52 13.09 -5.69 -11.75
N CYS A 53 12.76 -6.89 -11.23
CA CYS A 53 12.91 -7.23 -9.83
C CYS A 53 14.36 -7.08 -9.38
N ASP A 54 15.31 -7.59 -10.17
CA ASP A 54 16.74 -7.54 -9.87
C ASP A 54 17.29 -6.10 -9.89
N ALA A 55 16.92 -5.32 -10.91
CA ALA A 55 17.37 -3.94 -11.05
C ALA A 55 16.81 -3.02 -9.96
N LEU A 56 15.54 -3.22 -9.57
CA LEU A 56 14.89 -2.42 -8.53
C LEU A 56 15.11 -2.98 -7.11
N ARG A 57 15.63 -4.21 -7.00
CA ARG A 57 15.74 -4.99 -5.77
C ARG A 57 14.42 -5.06 -5.01
N VAL A 58 13.35 -5.42 -5.72
CA VAL A 58 12.01 -5.58 -5.16
C VAL A 58 11.41 -6.91 -5.55
N PRO A 59 10.58 -7.49 -4.67
CA PRO A 59 9.80 -8.67 -5.01
C PRO A 59 8.62 -8.32 -5.94
N ILE A 60 8.07 -9.34 -6.60
CA ILE A 60 7.05 -9.19 -7.65
C ILE A 60 5.72 -8.61 -7.14
N ASP A 61 5.40 -8.84 -5.87
CA ASP A 61 4.22 -8.30 -5.17
C ASP A 61 4.27 -6.77 -5.03
N GLN A 62 5.45 -6.16 -5.04
CA GLN A 62 5.57 -4.70 -5.06
C GLN A 62 5.44 -4.11 -6.47
N LEU A 63 5.66 -4.92 -7.51
CA LEU A 63 5.59 -4.50 -8.90
C LEU A 63 4.15 -4.47 -9.42
N PHE A 64 3.32 -5.43 -9.00
CA PHE A 64 1.94 -5.56 -9.46
C PHE A 64 0.94 -5.69 -8.31
N GLU A 65 -0.18 -5.01 -8.47
CA GLU A 65 -1.30 -5.09 -7.54
C GLU A 65 -2.56 -5.56 -8.26
N VAL A 66 -3.28 -6.51 -7.67
CA VAL A 66 -4.56 -6.98 -8.18
C VAL A 66 -5.67 -6.20 -7.49
N VAL A 67 -6.35 -5.34 -8.23
CA VAL A 67 -7.48 -4.54 -7.75
C VAL A 67 -8.78 -5.21 -8.20
N PRO A 68 -9.68 -5.62 -7.28
CA PRO A 68 -10.98 -6.15 -7.64
C PRO A 68 -11.82 -5.10 -8.36
N ASP A 69 -12.73 -5.53 -9.23
CA ASP A 69 -13.63 -4.62 -9.93
C ASP A 69 -14.71 -4.11 -8.97
N GLU A 70 -14.66 -2.82 -8.68
CA GLU A 70 -15.62 -2.05 -7.87
C GLU A 70 -17.06 -2.12 -8.43
N SER A 71 -17.29 -2.74 -9.60
CA SER A 71 -18.64 -2.99 -10.15
C SER A 71 -19.37 -4.19 -9.56
N SER A 72 -18.71 -4.95 -8.68
CA SER A 72 -19.28 -6.14 -8.01
C SER A 72 -19.28 -5.99 -6.49
N PHE A 73 -19.72 -4.83 -6.00
CA PHE A 73 -20.04 -4.68 -4.58
C PHE A 73 -21.32 -5.45 -4.24
N ALA A 74 -21.18 -6.76 -3.97
CA ALA A 74 -21.82 -7.23 -2.76
C ALA A 74 -21.17 -6.43 -1.61
N PRO A 75 -21.93 -5.86 -0.65
CA PRO A 75 -21.33 -5.24 0.51
C PRO A 75 -20.43 -6.30 1.14
N ALA A 76 -19.12 -6.09 1.06
CA ALA A 76 -18.17 -7.01 1.65
C ALA A 76 -18.29 -6.84 3.16
N ILE A 77 -19.28 -7.52 3.76
CA ILE A 77 -19.25 -7.87 5.17
C ILE A 77 -18.00 -8.73 5.32
N ARG A 78 -16.87 -8.08 5.56
CA ARG A 78 -15.65 -8.76 5.97
C ARG A 78 -15.87 -9.09 7.44
N LEU A 79 -16.12 -10.36 7.73
CA LEU A 79 -16.02 -10.86 9.08
C LEU A 79 -14.57 -10.71 9.51
N ILE A 80 -14.33 -9.83 10.48
CA ILE A 80 -13.01 -9.63 11.08
C ILE A 80 -13.03 -10.43 12.36
N GLU A 81 -12.38 -11.59 12.34
CA GLU A 81 -12.33 -12.46 13.51
C GLU A 81 -11.41 -11.82 14.56
N LYS A 82 -12.01 -11.40 15.68
CA LYS A 82 -11.33 -10.83 16.86
C LYS A 82 -10.48 -9.58 16.53
N PRO A 83 -11.10 -8.46 16.16
CA PRO A 83 -10.36 -7.22 15.96
C PRO A 83 -9.67 -6.81 17.27
N SER A 84 -8.44 -6.28 17.14
CA SER A 84 -7.64 -5.83 18.27
C SER A 84 -7.04 -4.46 18.00
N CYS A 85 -6.86 -3.67 19.06
CA CYS A 85 -6.21 -2.38 18.98
C CYS A 85 -4.76 -2.54 18.53
N SER A 86 -4.36 -1.80 17.49
CA SER A 86 -3.02 -1.85 16.92
C SER A 86 -1.93 -1.29 17.85
N PHE A 87 -2.32 -0.61 18.93
CA PHE A 87 -1.42 0.04 19.89
C PHE A 87 -1.24 -0.76 21.18
N CYS A 88 -2.34 -1.30 21.74
CA CYS A 88 -2.30 -2.03 23.02
C CYS A 88 -2.59 -3.53 22.89
N ALA A 89 -2.90 -4.02 21.69
CA ALA A 89 -3.24 -5.42 21.36
C ALA A 89 -4.47 -6.00 22.08
N LYS A 90 -5.17 -5.21 22.91
CA LYS A 90 -6.45 -5.62 23.51
C LYS A 90 -7.49 -5.91 22.41
N VAL A 91 -8.24 -6.99 22.58
CA VAL A 91 -9.32 -7.39 21.67
C VAL A 91 -10.61 -6.61 21.97
N GLU A 92 -11.60 -6.70 21.08
CA GLU A 92 -12.90 -6.03 21.21
C GLU A 92 -13.62 -6.29 22.54
N THR A 93 -13.43 -7.46 23.17
CA THR A 93 -14.05 -7.78 24.48
C THR A 93 -13.40 -7.05 25.65
N ASP A 94 -12.18 -6.55 25.48
CA ASP A 94 -11.35 -6.00 26.55
C ASP A 94 -11.31 -4.46 26.51
N VAL A 95 -12.05 -3.83 25.60
CA VAL A 95 -12.12 -2.38 25.41
C VAL A 95 -13.55 -1.94 25.17
N GLU A 96 -13.88 -0.71 25.58
CA GLU A 96 -15.24 -0.16 25.43
C GLU A 96 -15.61 0.08 23.95
N LEU A 97 -14.65 0.49 23.13
CA LEU A 97 -14.86 0.81 21.73
C LEU A 97 -13.59 0.59 20.92
N LEU A 98 -13.71 -0.09 19.77
CA LEU A 98 -12.70 -0.11 18.71
C LEU A 98 -13.17 0.75 17.54
N VAL A 99 -12.35 1.74 17.19
CA VAL A 99 -12.60 2.62 16.03
C VAL A 99 -11.76 2.13 14.85
N VAL A 100 -12.38 2.03 13.69
CA VAL A 100 -11.72 1.71 12.42
C VAL A 100 -11.73 2.93 11.49
N GLY A 101 -10.58 3.24 10.90
CA GLY A 101 -10.46 4.34 9.95
C GLY A 101 -11.15 4.03 8.61
N LYS A 102 -11.73 5.04 7.97
CA LYS A 102 -12.29 4.95 6.61
C LYS A 102 -11.14 4.94 5.59
N ALA A 103 -10.45 3.81 5.47
CA ALA A 103 -9.53 3.58 4.38
C ALA A 103 -9.74 2.17 3.85
N ASN A 104 -10.09 2.10 2.56
CA ASN A 104 -10.30 0.90 1.76
C ASN A 104 -8.99 0.10 1.69
N THR A 105 -8.66 -0.60 2.78
CA THR A 105 -7.37 -1.22 2.99
C THR A 105 -7.57 -2.68 3.29
N LYS A 106 -6.85 -3.50 2.54
CA LYS A 106 -6.71 -4.95 2.72
C LYS A 106 -6.42 -5.35 4.18
N HIS A 107 -5.91 -4.42 4.99
CA HIS A 107 -5.57 -4.55 6.41
C HIS A 107 -6.16 -3.36 7.20
N PRO A 108 -7.36 -3.48 7.79
CA PRO A 108 -7.96 -2.42 8.58
C PRO A 108 -7.17 -2.20 9.87
N VAL A 109 -6.92 -0.92 10.19
CA VAL A 109 -6.27 -0.50 11.43
C VAL A 109 -7.34 -0.16 12.44
N PHE A 110 -7.28 -0.81 13.61
CA PHE A 110 -8.15 -0.53 14.74
C PHE A 110 -7.38 0.17 15.85
N ILE A 111 -8.03 1.09 16.53
CA ILE A 111 -7.53 1.76 17.73
C ILE A 111 -8.65 1.83 18.78
N CYS A 112 -8.33 1.52 20.04
CA CYS A 112 -9.32 1.62 21.13
C CYS A 112 -9.43 3.04 21.69
N SER A 113 -10.55 3.35 22.34
CA SER A 113 -10.81 4.63 23.01
C SER A 113 -9.69 5.06 23.96
N GLU A 114 -9.21 4.16 24.82
CA GLU A 114 -8.10 4.42 25.75
C GLU A 114 -6.81 4.87 25.03
N CYS A 115 -6.48 4.26 23.90
CA CYS A 115 -5.31 4.63 23.10
C CYS A 115 -5.52 5.94 22.35
N ILE A 116 -6.74 6.24 21.91
CA ILE A 116 -7.10 7.55 21.33
C ILE A 116 -6.88 8.65 22.37
N GLU A 117 -7.37 8.46 23.59
CA GLU A 117 -7.21 9.43 24.68
C GLU A 117 -5.75 9.69 25.01
N ARG A 118 -4.95 8.62 25.20
CA ARG A 118 -3.50 8.76 25.41
C ARG A 118 -2.81 9.51 24.28
N CYS A 119 -3.15 9.20 23.03
CA CYS A 119 -2.62 9.90 21.86
C CYS A 119 -3.00 11.39 21.90
N ASN A 120 -4.27 11.71 22.18
CA ASN A 120 -4.74 13.07 22.29
C ASN A 120 -4.04 13.85 23.41
N SER A 121 -3.82 13.24 24.58
CA SER A 121 -3.07 13.85 25.70
C SER A 121 -1.65 14.23 25.27
N LEU A 122 -0.92 13.31 24.63
CA LEU A 122 0.43 13.57 24.13
C LEU A 122 0.45 14.71 23.09
N LEU A 123 -0.52 14.71 22.16
CA LEU A 123 -0.64 15.76 21.15
C LEU A 123 -0.96 17.13 21.77
N THR A 124 -1.72 17.16 22.87
CA THR A 124 -1.98 18.40 23.61
C THR A 124 -0.76 18.91 24.36
N GLU A 125 0.03 18.02 24.98
CA GLU A 125 1.26 18.38 25.69
C GLU A 125 2.32 18.95 24.74
N GLU A 126 2.53 18.35 23.57
CA GLU A 126 3.45 18.90 22.56
C GLU A 126 3.06 20.31 22.07
N ARG A 127 1.76 20.61 22.03
CA ARG A 127 1.26 21.93 21.61
C ARG A 127 1.52 23.02 22.64
N VAL A 128 1.61 22.67 23.92
CA VAL A 128 1.96 23.60 24.99
C VAL A 128 3.46 23.91 24.95
N VAL A 129 4.31 22.91 24.76
CA VAL A 129 5.77 23.08 24.69
C VAL A 129 6.21 23.91 23.49
N LYS A 130 5.54 23.79 22.33
CA LYS A 130 5.85 24.58 21.12
C LYS A 130 5.34 26.02 21.14
N ARG A 131 4.58 26.42 22.17
CA ARG A 131 3.99 27.77 22.29
C ARG A 131 4.59 28.59 23.45
N ALA A 132 5.45 27.99 24.26
CA ALA A 132 6.29 28.68 25.26
C ALA A 132 7.65 29.01 24.64
#